data_AF-A0A537CWQ8-F1
#
_entry.id   AF-A0A537CWQ8-F1
#
_cell.length_a   1.000
_cell.length_b   1.000
_cell.length_c   1.000
_cell.angle_alpha   90.00
_cell.angle_beta   90.00
_cell.angle_gamma   90.00
#
_symmetry.space_group_name_H-M   'P 1'
#
loop_
_entity.id
_entity.type
_entity.pdbx_description
1 polymer ?
#
loop_
_entity_poly.entity_id
_entity_poly.type
_entity_poly.pdbx_seq_one_letter_code
_entity_poly.pdbx_strand_id
1 'polypeptide(L)'
;VDPQPGPRFPRYEPPPGLGPGAVRYLDRMGFDNKCFAAALLDLGARGFLKIREHGGVYDIERTGKEVEWLPGEKPISDMLLAPGHPVTIGKEYSPGVQRTRELCERMLALHFGEKFFSRNLGSFITGAVIAAAFCVLGLVLEAPAAVLVVVAGAMALTLLLFWRLLPAYSVPGRKLQDEIDGLRQYLSVAEADTLRRMKAPPQTASEFARFLPYAVALGVEKTWAERFSATLGSAAVAAAVSYYYQSDSFSGGSSFTGFGDSLSDLSNTVASASTAPGSSSGGGGGSSGGGGGGGGGSGW
;
A
#
# COMPACT_ATOMS: atom_id res chain seq x y z
N VAL A 1 -15.71 9.49 -17.51
CA VAL A 1 -14.54 9.33 -18.40
C VAL A 1 -13.33 9.58 -17.54
N ASP A 2 -12.43 8.61 -17.44
CA ASP A 2 -11.21 8.79 -16.66
C ASP A 2 -10.33 9.85 -17.32
N PRO A 3 -9.78 10.81 -16.57
CA PRO A 3 -8.89 11.82 -17.12
C PRO A 3 -7.63 11.17 -17.70
N GLN A 4 -7.22 11.59 -18.89
CA GLN A 4 -6.02 11.07 -19.53
C GLN A 4 -4.76 11.42 -18.72
N PRO A 5 -3.73 10.55 -18.71
CA PRO A 5 -2.46 10.86 -18.07
C PRO A 5 -1.81 12.09 -18.71
N GLY A 6 -1.27 12.98 -17.89
CA GLY A 6 -0.42 14.07 -18.37
C GLY A 6 0.97 13.57 -18.81
N PRO A 7 1.78 14.44 -19.42
CA PRO A 7 3.17 14.13 -19.73
C PRO A 7 3.96 13.79 -18.45
N ARG A 8 4.69 12.67 -18.46
CA ARG A 8 5.47 12.20 -17.32
C ARG A 8 6.86 12.85 -17.35
N PHE A 9 7.16 13.65 -16.34
CA PHE A 9 8.48 14.22 -16.12
C PHE A 9 9.01 13.76 -14.76
N PRO A 10 10.32 13.44 -14.65
CA PRO A 10 10.93 13.18 -13.36
C PRO A 10 10.70 14.35 -12.40
N ARG A 11 10.22 14.05 -11.20
CA ARG A 11 10.10 15.01 -10.11
C ARG A 11 10.99 14.59 -8.96
N TYR A 12 11.81 15.52 -8.48
CA TYR A 12 12.80 15.27 -7.42
C TYR A 12 12.25 15.45 -6.02
N GLU A 13 11.11 16.11 -5.89
CA GLU A 13 10.46 16.36 -4.60
C GLU A 13 9.09 15.68 -4.55
N PRO A 14 8.68 15.22 -3.36
CA PRO A 14 7.34 14.71 -3.20
C PRO A 14 6.32 15.85 -3.31
N PRO A 15 5.04 15.55 -3.65
CA PRO A 15 4.03 16.58 -3.66
C PRO A 15 3.91 17.26 -2.27
N PRO A 16 3.77 18.59 -2.22
CA PRO A 16 3.84 19.33 -0.97
C PRO A 16 2.74 18.93 0.01
N GLY A 17 3.11 18.76 1.28
CA GLY A 17 2.17 18.40 2.36
C GLY A 17 1.71 16.95 2.35
N LEU A 18 2.29 16.08 1.53
CA LEU A 18 1.96 14.64 1.50
C LEU A 18 3.05 13.80 2.13
N GLY A 19 2.70 13.08 3.19
CA GLY A 19 3.54 12.03 3.75
C GLY A 19 3.55 10.76 2.88
N PRO A 20 4.53 9.86 3.04
CA PRO A 20 4.66 8.63 2.26
C PRO A 20 3.43 7.71 2.34
N GLY A 21 2.81 7.60 3.52
CA GLY A 21 1.57 6.84 3.68
C GLY A 21 0.42 7.39 2.84
N ALA A 22 0.30 8.72 2.75
CA ALA A 22 -0.69 9.38 1.90
C ALA A 22 -0.36 9.23 0.41
N VAL A 23 0.93 9.34 0.03
CA VAL A 23 1.39 9.09 -1.34
C VAL A 23 0.99 7.69 -1.81
N ARG A 24 1.21 6.66 -0.99
CA ARG A 24 0.80 5.29 -1.34
C ARG A 24 -0.72 5.14 -1.39
N TYR A 25 -1.43 5.74 -0.45
CA TYR A 25 -2.89 5.70 -0.42
C TYR A 25 -3.50 6.27 -1.71
N LEU A 26 -2.96 7.41 -2.17
CA LEU A 26 -3.35 8.02 -3.44
C LEU A 26 -2.99 7.11 -4.61
N ASP A 27 -1.76 6.61 -4.66
CA ASP A 27 -1.27 5.74 -5.73
C ASP A 27 -2.06 4.43 -5.91
N ARG A 28 -2.47 3.83 -4.79
CA ARG A 28 -3.19 2.56 -4.75
C ARG A 28 -4.72 2.74 -4.71
N MET A 29 -5.20 3.98 -4.66
CA MET A 29 -6.62 4.32 -4.40
C MET A 29 -7.21 3.56 -3.19
N GLY A 30 -6.41 3.38 -2.14
CA GLY A 30 -6.79 2.52 -1.02
C GLY A 30 -5.71 2.40 0.04
N PHE A 31 -6.10 1.95 1.23
CA PHE A 31 -5.19 1.84 2.37
C PHE A 31 -4.75 0.39 2.59
N ASP A 32 -3.46 0.11 2.39
CA ASP A 32 -2.86 -1.18 2.68
C ASP A 32 -1.79 -1.08 3.79
N ASN A 33 -1.22 -2.22 4.16
CA ASN A 33 -0.28 -2.28 5.30
C ASN A 33 1.04 -1.55 5.01
N LYS A 34 1.40 -1.41 3.72
CA LYS A 34 2.55 -0.59 3.31
C LYS A 34 2.26 0.91 3.48
N CYS A 35 1.00 1.38 3.41
CA CYS A 35 0.68 2.77 3.75
C CYS A 35 1.05 3.08 5.20
N PHE A 36 0.68 2.16 6.10
CA PHE A 36 0.99 2.28 7.53
C PHE A 36 2.49 2.18 7.79
N ALA A 37 3.17 1.18 7.22
CA ALA A 37 4.62 1.01 7.36
C ALA A 37 5.40 2.24 6.85
N ALA A 38 5.02 2.79 5.70
CA ALA A 38 5.66 3.99 5.16
C ALA A 38 5.44 5.23 6.05
N ALA A 39 4.26 5.37 6.66
CA ALA A 39 3.99 6.45 7.63
C ALA A 39 4.81 6.30 8.92
N LEU A 40 5.01 5.08 9.42
CA LEU A 40 5.90 4.81 10.56
C LEU A 40 7.34 5.20 10.24
N LEU A 41 7.85 4.81 9.07
CA LEU A 41 9.21 5.15 8.64
C LEU A 41 9.38 6.67 8.47
N ASP A 42 8.37 7.38 7.98
CA ASP A 42 8.42 8.84 7.82
C ASP A 42 8.46 9.57 9.16
N LEU A 43 7.61 9.16 10.11
CA LEU A 43 7.64 9.68 11.48
C LEU A 43 9.00 9.38 12.13
N GLY A 44 9.59 8.22 11.84
CA GLY A 44 10.96 7.89 12.23
C GLY A 44 11.99 8.84 11.62
N ALA A 45 11.92 9.05 10.29
CA ALA A 45 12.84 9.92 9.57
C ALA A 45 12.76 11.38 10.04
N ARG A 46 11.57 11.87 10.40
CA ARG A 46 11.36 13.20 11.02
C ARG A 46 11.75 13.23 12.51
N GLY A 47 12.01 12.08 13.10
CA GLY A 47 12.56 11.91 14.43
C GLY A 47 11.53 11.81 15.54
N PHE A 48 10.24 11.59 15.24
CA PHE A 48 9.16 11.42 16.21
C PHE A 48 9.23 10.07 16.96
N LEU A 49 9.64 9.03 16.25
CA LEU A 49 9.75 7.66 16.77
C LEU A 49 11.05 6.98 16.34
N LYS A 50 11.37 5.85 16.98
CA LYS A 50 12.43 4.92 16.60
C LYS A 50 11.84 3.52 16.47
N ILE A 51 12.33 2.77 15.50
CA ILE A 51 11.93 1.41 15.21
C ILE A 51 13.14 0.50 15.42
N ARG A 52 12.97 -0.54 16.26
CA ARG A 52 13.97 -1.59 16.46
C ARG A 52 13.37 -2.93 16.03
N GLU A 53 13.96 -3.54 15.01
CA GLU A 53 13.58 -4.85 14.49
C GLU A 53 14.51 -5.92 15.04
N HIS A 54 13.90 -6.97 15.60
CA HIS A 54 14.60 -8.14 16.12
C HIS A 54 13.78 -9.40 15.79
N GLY A 55 14.22 -10.18 14.81
CA GLY A 55 13.56 -11.44 14.44
C GLY A 55 12.13 -11.29 13.92
N GLY A 56 11.84 -10.20 13.19
CA GLY A 56 10.51 -9.90 12.65
C GLY A 56 9.51 -9.32 13.65
N VAL A 57 9.97 -8.97 14.85
CA VAL A 57 9.25 -8.18 15.85
C VAL A 57 9.78 -6.74 15.83
N TYR A 58 8.87 -5.76 15.89
CA TYR A 58 9.19 -4.35 15.77
C TYR A 58 8.81 -3.60 17.03
N ASP A 59 9.80 -3.11 17.77
CA ASP A 59 9.59 -2.20 18.89
C ASP A 59 9.61 -0.76 18.43
N ILE A 60 8.51 -0.04 18.70
CA ILE A 60 8.34 1.35 18.32
C ILE A 60 8.35 2.22 19.58
N GLU A 61 9.33 3.12 19.64
CA GLU A 61 9.58 3.98 20.79
C GLU A 61 9.45 5.46 20.39
N ARG A 62 8.72 6.26 21.18
CA ARG A 62 8.62 7.71 20.98
C ARG A 62 9.89 8.41 21.46
N THR A 63 10.40 9.38 20.70
CA THR A 63 11.65 10.10 21.05
C THR A 63 11.42 11.34 21.91
N GLY A 64 10.18 11.81 22.03
CA GLY A 64 9.81 13.07 22.67
C GLY A 64 9.86 14.30 21.73
N LYS A 65 10.40 14.16 20.52
CA LYS A 65 10.42 15.24 19.52
C LYS A 65 9.02 15.47 18.95
N GLU A 66 8.61 16.74 18.83
CA GLU A 66 7.38 17.10 18.13
C GLU A 66 7.63 17.26 16.62
N VAL A 67 6.62 16.92 15.82
CA VAL A 67 6.67 17.01 14.37
C VAL A 67 5.38 17.65 13.85
N GLU A 68 5.47 18.30 12.69
CA GLU A 68 4.28 18.73 11.96
C GLU A 68 3.53 17.52 11.43
N TRP A 69 2.21 17.47 11.65
CA TRP A 69 1.38 16.31 11.27
C TRP A 69 1.00 16.37 9.79
N LEU A 70 1.36 15.32 9.04
CA LEU A 70 0.87 15.13 7.69
C LEU A 70 -0.46 14.35 7.70
N PRO A 71 -1.25 14.40 6.62
CA PRO A 71 -2.53 13.72 6.54
C PRO A 71 -2.42 12.23 6.89
N GLY A 72 -3.24 11.77 7.84
CA GLY A 72 -3.32 10.36 8.22
C GLY A 72 -2.34 9.90 9.31
N GLU A 73 -1.42 10.75 9.79
CA GLU A 73 -0.35 10.31 10.71
C GLU A 73 -0.68 10.46 12.18
N LYS A 74 -1.54 11.42 12.54
CA LYS A 74 -1.90 11.71 13.93
C LYS A 74 -2.36 10.48 14.73
N PRO A 75 -3.15 9.53 14.19
CA PRO A 75 -3.52 8.34 14.96
C PRO A 75 -2.33 7.51 15.45
N ILE A 76 -1.19 7.54 14.73
CA ILE A 76 0.04 6.85 15.15
C ILE A 76 0.60 7.44 16.44
N SER A 77 0.47 8.76 16.65
CA SER A 77 0.87 9.36 17.92
C SER A 77 0.04 8.83 19.06
N ASP A 78 -1.27 8.72 18.85
CA ASP A 78 -2.24 8.31 19.85
C ASP A 78 -2.01 6.85 20.30
N MET A 79 -1.59 6.01 19.36
CA MET A 79 -1.12 4.64 19.63
C MET A 79 0.12 4.60 20.53
N LEU A 80 1.01 5.59 20.40
CA LEU A 80 2.27 5.72 21.12
C LEU A 80 2.13 6.55 22.42
N LEU A 81 0.91 6.92 22.86
CA LEU A 81 0.66 7.77 24.03
C LEU A 81 0.77 7.06 25.39
N ALA A 82 0.99 5.75 25.45
CA ALA A 82 1.26 5.08 26.73
C ALA A 82 2.68 5.41 27.20
N PRO A 83 2.87 6.15 28.32
CA PRO A 83 4.21 6.53 28.75
C PRO A 83 5.02 5.30 29.15
N GLY A 84 6.23 5.17 28.58
CA GLY A 84 7.29 4.31 29.13
C GLY A 84 7.37 2.88 28.62
N HIS A 85 6.54 2.45 27.66
CA HIS A 85 6.68 1.12 27.05
C HIS A 85 6.72 1.25 25.53
N PRO A 86 7.71 0.64 24.85
CA PRO A 86 7.70 0.54 23.39
C PRO A 86 6.42 -0.19 22.97
N VAL A 87 5.82 0.26 21.87
CA VAL A 87 4.74 -0.50 21.25
C VAL A 87 5.37 -1.58 20.39
N THR A 88 5.25 -2.82 20.85
CA THR A 88 5.73 -3.99 20.12
C THR A 88 4.69 -4.43 19.10
N ILE A 89 5.09 -4.49 17.82
CA ILE A 89 4.30 -5.06 16.72
C ILE A 89 4.97 -6.38 16.32
N GLY A 90 4.33 -7.49 16.70
CA GLY A 90 4.72 -8.84 16.30
C GLY A 90 3.71 -9.46 15.34
N LYS A 91 3.87 -10.76 15.04
CA LYS A 91 2.93 -11.50 14.18
C LYS A 91 1.59 -11.79 14.86
N GLU A 92 1.48 -11.48 16.15
CA GLU A 92 0.26 -11.65 16.93
C GLU A 92 -0.68 -10.46 16.77
N TYR A 93 -1.99 -10.74 16.79
CA TYR A 93 -3.03 -9.73 16.69
C TYR A 93 -2.93 -8.71 17.83
N SER A 94 -2.96 -7.43 17.47
CA SER A 94 -2.97 -6.30 18.40
C SER A 94 -4.14 -5.35 18.06
N PRO A 95 -5.15 -5.25 18.94
CA PRO A 95 -6.30 -4.37 18.70
C PRO A 95 -5.89 -2.88 18.61
N GLY A 96 -4.79 -2.49 19.26
CA GLY A 96 -4.23 -1.15 19.17
C GLY A 96 -3.68 -0.85 17.77
N VAL A 97 -2.97 -1.81 17.16
CA VAL A 97 -2.45 -1.67 15.78
C VAL A 97 -3.61 -1.60 14.78
N GLN A 98 -4.58 -2.52 14.88
CA GLN A 98 -5.76 -2.52 14.00
C GLN A 98 -6.51 -1.18 14.07
N ARG A 99 -6.85 -0.72 15.29
CA ARG A 99 -7.61 0.52 15.48
C ARG A 99 -6.87 1.72 14.91
N THR A 100 -5.57 1.80 15.12
CA THR A 100 -4.73 2.88 14.59
C THR A 100 -4.72 2.85 13.07
N ARG A 101 -4.56 1.67 12.46
CA ARG A 101 -4.61 1.47 11.01
C ARG A 101 -5.93 1.98 10.42
N GLU A 102 -7.05 1.57 11.02
CA GLU A 102 -8.39 2.00 10.60
C GLU A 102 -8.60 3.52 10.75
N LEU A 103 -8.06 4.14 11.80
CA LEU A 103 -8.12 5.58 11.98
C LEU A 103 -7.27 6.32 10.94
N CYS A 104 -6.07 5.81 10.61
CA CYS A 104 -5.24 6.37 9.54
C CYS A 104 -5.98 6.33 8.19
N GLU A 105 -6.57 5.17 7.87
CA GLU A 105 -7.37 4.99 6.65
C GLU A 105 -8.55 5.96 6.60
N ARG A 106 -9.33 6.08 7.68
CA ARG A 106 -10.47 7.01 7.75
C ARG A 106 -10.03 8.47 7.58
N MET A 107 -8.93 8.87 8.20
CA MET A 107 -8.41 10.24 8.09
C MET A 107 -7.98 10.57 6.66
N LEU A 108 -7.31 9.64 5.98
CA LEU A 108 -6.94 9.80 4.57
C LEU A 108 -8.17 9.81 3.65
N ALA A 109 -9.14 8.93 3.90
CA ALA A 109 -10.40 8.91 3.16
C ALA A 109 -11.20 10.21 3.33
N LEU A 110 -11.23 10.79 4.52
CA LEU A 110 -11.88 12.09 4.75
C LEU A 110 -11.13 13.24 4.07
N HIS A 111 -9.80 13.21 4.08
CA HIS A 111 -8.99 14.28 3.52
C HIS A 111 -8.94 14.25 1.98
N PHE A 112 -8.86 13.06 1.38
CA PHE A 112 -8.66 12.89 -0.07
C PHE A 112 -9.85 12.30 -0.82
N GLY A 113 -10.75 11.59 -0.13
CA GLY A 113 -11.79 10.74 -0.70
C GLY A 113 -12.61 11.38 -1.80
N GLU A 114 -13.39 12.41 -1.45
CA GLU A 114 -14.31 13.07 -2.39
C GLU A 114 -13.59 13.96 -3.41
N LYS A 115 -12.42 14.51 -3.04
CA LYS A 115 -11.71 15.47 -3.87
C LYS A 115 -10.90 14.79 -4.98
N PHE A 116 -10.22 13.69 -4.67
CA PHE A 116 -9.24 13.05 -5.56
C PHE A 116 -9.72 11.74 -6.18
N PHE A 117 -10.73 11.10 -5.61
CA PHE A 117 -11.36 9.93 -6.21
C PHE A 117 -12.76 10.24 -6.71
N SER A 118 -13.08 9.69 -7.87
CA SER A 118 -14.41 9.67 -8.43
C SER A 118 -14.86 8.22 -8.57
N ARG A 119 -16.17 8.00 -8.45
CA ARG A 119 -16.75 6.72 -8.89
C ARG A 119 -16.90 6.81 -10.40
N ASN A 120 -16.51 5.77 -11.13
CA ASN A 120 -16.50 5.75 -12.60
C ASN A 120 -17.94 5.72 -13.18
N LEU A 121 -18.68 6.81 -12.96
CA LEU A 121 -20.12 6.93 -13.22
C LEU A 121 -20.41 6.80 -14.72
N GLY A 122 -19.50 7.28 -15.58
CA GLY A 122 -19.64 7.17 -17.04
C GLY A 122 -19.59 5.72 -17.53
N SER A 123 -18.62 4.93 -17.04
CA SER A 123 -18.52 3.50 -17.38
C SER A 123 -19.71 2.71 -16.82
N PHE A 124 -20.18 3.08 -15.62
CA PHE A 124 -21.40 2.51 -15.04
C PHE A 124 -22.66 2.81 -15.88
N ILE A 125 -22.86 4.06 -16.29
CA ILE A 125 -23.99 4.47 -17.14
C ILE A 125 -23.91 3.74 -18.50
N THR A 126 -22.73 3.65 -19.10
CA THR A 126 -22.55 2.94 -20.37
C THR A 126 -22.90 1.46 -20.23
N GLY A 127 -22.41 0.81 -19.17
CA GLY A 127 -22.77 -0.58 -18.86
C GLY A 127 -24.26 -0.77 -18.58
N ALA A 128 -24.91 0.16 -17.89
CA ALA A 128 -26.34 0.14 -17.63
C ALA A 128 -27.18 0.30 -18.91
N VAL A 129 -26.76 1.17 -19.84
CA VAL A 129 -27.40 1.33 -21.15
C VAL A 129 -27.27 0.06 -22.00
N ILE A 130 -26.08 -0.55 -22.03
CA ILE A 130 -25.87 -1.83 -22.71
C ILE A 130 -26.75 -2.93 -22.10
N ALA A 131 -26.84 -3.00 -20.77
CA ALA A 131 -27.71 -3.95 -20.08
C ALA A 131 -29.19 -3.75 -20.41
N ALA A 132 -29.66 -2.50 -20.42
CA ALA A 132 -31.02 -2.18 -20.82
C ALA A 132 -31.29 -2.60 -22.29
N ALA A 133 -30.35 -2.33 -23.20
CA ALA A 133 -30.49 -2.70 -24.61
C ALA A 133 -30.57 -4.23 -24.82
N PHE A 134 -29.77 -5.02 -24.08
CA PHE A 134 -29.84 -6.48 -24.12
C PHE A 134 -31.16 -7.03 -23.57
N CYS A 135 -31.68 -6.44 -22.49
CA CYS A 135 -33.00 -6.81 -21.97
C CYS A 135 -34.12 -6.50 -22.97
N VAL A 136 -34.09 -5.33 -23.61
CA VAL A 136 -35.07 -4.96 -24.65
C VAL A 136 -34.99 -5.90 -25.86
N LEU A 137 -33.77 -6.23 -26.32
CA LEU A 137 -33.59 -7.17 -27.42
C LEU A 137 -34.17 -8.55 -27.10
N GLY A 138 -33.94 -9.04 -25.87
CA GLY A 138 -34.50 -10.32 -25.45
C GLY A 138 -36.04 -10.32 -25.38
N LEU A 139 -36.66 -9.19 -25.05
CA LEU A 139 -38.13 -9.04 -25.13
C LEU A 139 -38.63 -9.03 -26.58
N VAL A 140 -37.93 -8.34 -27.49
CA VAL A 140 -38.27 -8.29 -28.93
C VAL A 140 -38.16 -9.67 -29.58
N LEU A 141 -37.22 -10.50 -29.13
CA LEU A 141 -37.02 -11.87 -29.61
C LEU A 141 -37.88 -12.91 -28.87
N GLU A 142 -38.85 -12.47 -28.05
CA GLU A 142 -39.76 -13.34 -27.28
C GLU A 142 -39.03 -14.39 -26.42
N ALA A 143 -37.89 -14.02 -25.85
CA ALA A 143 -37.12 -14.91 -24.99
C ALA A 143 -37.93 -15.32 -23.73
N PRO A 144 -37.75 -16.55 -23.22
CA PRO A 144 -38.44 -16.98 -22.01
C PRO A 144 -38.16 -16.07 -20.82
N ALA A 145 -39.21 -15.70 -20.06
CA ALA A 145 -39.09 -14.78 -18.94
C ALA A 145 -38.03 -15.21 -17.90
N ALA A 146 -37.88 -16.52 -17.66
CA ALA A 146 -36.85 -17.06 -16.77
C ALA A 146 -35.42 -16.72 -17.24
N VAL A 147 -35.16 -16.77 -18.55
CA VAL A 147 -33.85 -16.43 -19.13
C VAL A 147 -33.57 -14.94 -18.96
N LEU A 148 -34.57 -14.08 -19.22
CA LEU A 148 -34.44 -12.63 -19.04
C LEU A 148 -34.13 -12.23 -17.59
N VAL A 149 -34.78 -12.86 -16.61
CA VAL A 149 -34.55 -12.59 -15.19
C VAL A 149 -33.13 -13.00 -14.78
N VAL A 150 -32.66 -14.17 -15.21
CA VAL A 150 -31.29 -14.64 -14.89
C VAL A 150 -30.23 -13.73 -15.52
N VAL A 151 -30.40 -13.37 -16.80
CA VAL A 151 -29.46 -12.48 -17.50
C VAL A 151 -29.46 -11.09 -16.88
N ALA A 152 -30.62 -10.51 -16.61
CA ALA A 152 -30.73 -9.20 -15.95
C ALA A 152 -30.10 -9.21 -14.55
N GLY A 153 -30.30 -10.28 -13.77
CA GLY A 153 -29.67 -10.46 -12.46
C GLY A 153 -28.15 -10.55 -12.55
N ALA A 154 -27.62 -11.32 -13.50
CA ALA A 154 -26.18 -11.41 -13.74
C ALA A 154 -25.57 -10.06 -14.19
N MET A 155 -26.28 -9.31 -15.05
CA MET A 155 -25.86 -7.97 -15.48
C MET A 155 -25.89 -6.96 -14.34
N ALA A 156 -26.94 -6.98 -13.51
CA ALA A 156 -27.01 -6.12 -12.34
C ALA A 156 -25.89 -6.44 -11.34
N LEU A 157 -25.61 -7.73 -11.10
CA LEU A 157 -24.50 -8.15 -10.23
C LEU A 157 -23.15 -7.70 -10.77
N THR A 158 -22.90 -7.87 -12.07
CA THR A 158 -21.63 -7.42 -12.68
C THR A 158 -21.49 -5.90 -12.63
N LEU A 159 -22.55 -5.13 -12.90
CA LEU A 159 -22.52 -3.67 -12.78
C LEU A 159 -22.28 -3.21 -11.33
N LEU A 160 -22.89 -3.89 -10.35
CA LEU A 160 -22.69 -3.61 -8.94
C LEU A 160 -21.25 -3.95 -8.51
N LEU A 161 -20.71 -5.07 -8.98
CA LEU A 161 -19.30 -5.43 -8.79
C LEU A 161 -18.38 -4.37 -9.42
N PHE A 162 -18.63 -3.95 -10.66
CA PHE A 162 -17.85 -2.91 -11.33
C PHE A 162 -17.92 -1.58 -10.57
N TRP A 163 -19.09 -1.18 -10.10
CA TRP A 163 -19.26 0.05 -9.31
C TRP A 163 -18.50 -0.01 -7.97
N ARG A 164 -18.40 -1.19 -7.35
CA ARG A 164 -17.64 -1.39 -6.12
C ARG A 164 -16.13 -1.56 -6.34
N LEU A 165 -15.71 -2.11 -7.48
CA LEU A 165 -14.33 -2.51 -7.76
C LEU A 165 -13.52 -1.50 -8.59
N LEU A 166 -14.16 -0.54 -9.27
CA LEU A 166 -13.47 0.47 -10.08
C LEU A 166 -13.48 1.86 -9.42
N PRO A 167 -12.61 2.12 -8.44
CA PRO A 167 -12.26 3.49 -8.10
C PRO A 167 -11.58 4.15 -9.30
N ALA A 168 -11.84 5.44 -9.51
CA ALA A 168 -11.23 6.22 -10.57
C ALA A 168 -10.64 7.52 -10.00
N TYR A 169 -9.61 8.06 -10.64
CA TYR A 169 -9.10 9.38 -10.26
C TYR A 169 -10.05 10.48 -10.77
N SER A 170 -10.32 11.48 -9.92
CA SER A 170 -10.89 12.74 -10.40
C SER A 170 -9.84 13.52 -11.21
N VAL A 171 -10.23 14.62 -11.88
CA VAL A 171 -9.28 15.49 -12.59
C VAL A 171 -8.12 15.98 -11.69
N PRO A 172 -8.37 16.55 -10.49
CA PRO A 172 -7.28 16.88 -9.57
C PRO A 172 -6.56 15.62 -9.04
N GLY A 173 -7.27 14.49 -8.88
CA GLY A 173 -6.70 13.16 -8.62
C GLY A 173 -5.60 12.77 -9.59
N ARG A 174 -5.89 12.88 -10.89
CA ARG A 174 -4.97 12.50 -11.97
C ARG A 174 -3.75 13.39 -12.03
N LYS A 175 -3.92 14.70 -11.84
CA LYS A 175 -2.78 15.62 -11.77
C LYS A 175 -1.84 15.25 -10.63
N LEU A 176 -2.40 14.97 -9.45
CA LEU A 176 -1.61 14.56 -8.29
C LEU A 176 -0.92 13.21 -8.52
N GLN A 177 -1.62 12.26 -9.15
CA GLN A 177 -1.05 10.98 -9.55
C GLN A 177 0.11 11.15 -10.54
N ASP A 178 0.01 12.08 -11.50
CA ASP A 178 1.11 12.37 -12.43
C ASP A 178 2.34 12.91 -11.69
N GLU A 179 2.16 13.68 -10.60
CA GLU A 179 3.28 14.12 -9.75
C GLU A 179 3.92 12.94 -8.99
N ILE A 180 3.10 12.03 -8.47
CA ILE A 180 3.55 10.80 -7.79
C ILE A 180 4.28 9.89 -8.76
N ASP A 181 3.76 9.73 -9.99
CA ASP A 181 4.41 8.96 -11.06
C ASP A 181 5.77 9.57 -11.43
N GLY A 182 5.87 10.90 -11.45
CA GLY A 182 7.13 11.62 -11.66
C GLY A 182 8.14 11.40 -10.54
N LEU A 183 7.69 11.37 -9.28
CA LEU A 183 8.53 11.01 -8.13
C LEU A 183 9.00 9.56 -8.23
N ARG A 184 8.09 8.62 -8.56
CA ARG A 184 8.44 7.21 -8.77
C ARG A 184 9.52 7.08 -9.84
N GLN A 185 9.39 7.81 -10.95
CA GLN A 185 10.39 7.80 -12.01
C GLN A 185 11.76 8.20 -11.46
N TYR A 186 11.86 9.29 -10.70
CA TYR A 186 13.12 9.69 -10.06
C TYR A 186 13.70 8.61 -9.13
N LEU A 187 12.88 8.06 -8.24
CA LEU A 187 13.32 7.07 -7.24
C LEU A 187 13.66 5.72 -7.87
N SER A 188 13.10 5.39 -9.03
CA SER A 188 13.35 4.14 -9.77
C SER A 188 14.60 4.17 -10.66
N VAL A 189 15.22 5.32 -10.87
CA VAL A 189 16.40 5.43 -11.75
C VAL A 189 17.65 5.02 -10.98
N ALA A 190 18.22 3.87 -11.34
CA ALA A 190 19.49 3.38 -10.79
C ALA A 190 20.73 3.94 -11.53
N GLU A 191 20.61 4.19 -12.83
CA GLU A 191 21.74 4.55 -13.69
C GLU A 191 22.25 5.99 -13.46
N ALA A 192 23.53 6.11 -13.12
CA ALA A 192 24.19 7.41 -12.87
C ALA A 192 24.17 8.34 -14.10
N ASP A 193 24.38 7.82 -15.31
CA ASP A 193 24.37 8.65 -16.53
C ASP A 193 22.97 9.16 -16.89
N THR A 194 21.95 8.37 -16.57
CA THR A 194 20.55 8.80 -16.71
C THR A 194 20.23 9.90 -15.69
N LEU A 195 20.72 9.81 -14.44
CA LEU A 195 20.59 10.88 -13.45
C LEU A 195 21.31 12.17 -13.86
N ARG A 196 22.52 12.07 -14.42
CA ARG A 196 23.27 13.22 -14.96
C ARG A 196 22.50 13.91 -16.07
N ARG A 197 21.89 13.14 -16.99
CA ARG A 197 21.04 13.69 -18.06
C ARG A 197 19.79 14.39 -17.51
N MET A 198 19.21 13.87 -16.44
CA MET A 198 18.06 14.49 -15.80
C MET A 198 18.44 15.71 -14.93
N LYS A 199 19.72 15.90 -14.61
CA LYS A 199 20.23 16.90 -13.63
C LYS A 199 19.69 16.66 -12.22
N ALA A 200 19.69 15.39 -11.80
CA ALA A 200 19.26 15.01 -10.47
C ALA A 200 20.12 15.65 -9.35
N PRO A 201 19.57 15.85 -8.15
CA PRO A 201 20.31 16.32 -6.98
C PRO A 201 21.53 15.43 -6.63
N PRO A 202 22.52 15.98 -5.91
CA PRO A 202 23.70 15.23 -5.50
C PRO A 202 23.35 14.14 -4.49
N GLN A 203 23.79 12.91 -4.76
CA GLN A 203 23.51 11.73 -3.95
C GLN A 203 24.20 11.82 -2.58
N THR A 204 23.44 12.20 -1.55
CA THR A 204 23.91 12.31 -0.17
C THR A 204 23.23 11.29 0.74
N ALA A 205 23.91 10.89 1.82
CA ALA A 205 23.34 10.00 2.83
C ALA A 205 22.05 10.58 3.45
N SER A 206 21.97 11.90 3.63
CA SER A 206 20.76 12.58 4.11
C SER A 206 19.60 12.51 3.12
N GLU A 207 19.89 12.58 1.81
CA GLU A 207 18.86 12.44 0.79
C GLU A 207 18.30 11.02 0.78
N PHE A 208 19.19 10.01 0.90
CA PHE A 208 18.77 8.63 1.04
C PHE A 208 17.78 8.45 2.19
N ALA A 209 18.15 8.88 3.40
CA ALA A 209 17.31 8.74 4.60
C ALA A 209 15.97 9.48 4.47
N ARG A 210 15.98 10.69 3.88
CA ARG A 210 14.77 11.50 3.67
C ARG A 210 13.78 10.83 2.71
N PHE A 211 14.26 10.25 1.61
CA PHE A 211 13.40 9.70 0.56
C PHE A 211 13.08 8.22 0.73
N LEU A 212 13.75 7.52 1.63
CA LEU A 212 13.53 6.10 1.84
C LEU A 212 12.07 5.75 2.20
N PRO A 213 11.38 6.47 3.12
CA PRO A 213 9.96 6.24 3.35
C PRO A 213 9.09 6.36 2.09
N TYR A 214 9.40 7.32 1.21
CA TYR A 214 8.70 7.49 -0.08
C TYR A 214 9.02 6.37 -1.08
N ALA A 215 10.26 5.90 -1.10
CA ALA A 215 10.66 4.76 -1.93
C ALA A 215 9.89 3.48 -1.51
N VAL A 216 9.74 3.25 -0.20
CA VAL A 216 8.94 2.14 0.35
C VAL A 216 7.46 2.30 0.01
N ALA A 217 6.92 3.51 0.14
CA ALA A 217 5.54 3.81 -0.26
C ALA A 217 5.26 3.45 -1.71
N LEU A 218 6.21 3.74 -2.61
CA LEU A 218 6.10 3.52 -4.05
C LEU A 218 6.59 2.15 -4.54
N GLY A 219 7.16 1.32 -3.66
CA GLY A 219 7.64 -0.02 -3.99
C GLY A 219 8.94 -0.03 -4.81
N VAL A 220 9.77 1.00 -4.67
CA VAL A 220 11.05 1.17 -5.39
C VAL A 220 12.26 1.24 -4.44
N GLU A 221 12.09 0.82 -3.19
CA GLU A 221 13.11 0.85 -2.13
C GLU A 221 14.37 0.06 -2.46
N LYS A 222 14.25 -1.09 -3.14
CA LYS A 222 15.39 -1.93 -3.54
C LYS A 222 16.28 -1.18 -4.54
N THR A 223 15.68 -0.67 -5.61
CA THR A 223 16.37 0.11 -6.65
C THR A 223 16.96 1.40 -6.10
N TRP A 224 16.20 2.11 -5.26
CA TRP A 224 16.66 3.34 -4.62
C TRP A 224 17.93 3.11 -3.82
N ALA A 225 18.02 2.02 -3.09
CA ALA A 225 19.17 1.80 -2.24
C ALA A 225 20.34 1.07 -2.90
N GLU A 226 20.10 0.22 -3.89
CA GLU A 226 21.16 -0.30 -4.76
C GLU A 226 21.93 0.87 -5.38
N ARG A 227 21.22 1.89 -5.86
CA ARG A 227 21.81 3.14 -6.36
C ARG A 227 22.72 3.82 -5.33
N PHE A 228 22.26 4.02 -4.09
CA PHE A 228 23.05 4.72 -3.07
C PHE A 228 24.17 3.86 -2.46
N SER A 229 23.97 2.55 -2.37
CA SER A 229 24.99 1.62 -1.88
C SER A 229 26.13 1.47 -2.88
N ALA A 230 25.85 1.54 -4.19
CA ALA A 230 26.88 1.56 -5.22
C ALA A 230 27.78 2.81 -5.14
N THR A 231 27.25 3.96 -4.70
CA THR A 231 27.99 5.22 -4.66
C THR A 231 28.59 5.56 -3.30
N LEU A 232 27.90 5.26 -2.20
CA LEU A 232 28.30 5.62 -0.84
C LEU A 232 28.81 4.42 -0.03
N GLY A 233 28.55 3.19 -0.49
CA GLY A 233 28.76 1.97 0.26
C GLY A 233 27.57 1.63 1.18
N SER A 234 27.32 0.34 1.38
CA SER A 234 26.22 -0.17 2.22
C SER A 234 26.29 0.34 3.66
N ALA A 235 27.49 0.46 4.23
CA ALA A 235 27.70 0.96 5.59
C ALA A 235 27.23 2.42 5.78
N ALA A 236 27.49 3.29 4.78
CA ALA A 236 27.06 4.69 4.84
C ALA A 236 25.54 4.82 4.74
N VAL A 237 24.91 4.00 3.88
CA VAL A 237 23.45 3.92 3.72
C VAL A 237 22.79 3.41 5.01
N ALA A 238 23.40 2.42 5.68
CA ALA A 238 22.92 1.92 6.96
C ALA A 238 23.05 2.96 8.08
N ALA A 239 24.20 3.63 8.17
CA ALA A 239 24.43 4.69 9.13
C ALA A 239 23.41 5.83 8.95
N ALA A 240 23.04 6.15 7.70
CA ALA A 240 22.08 7.21 7.38
C ALA A 240 20.70 7.02 8.00
N VAL A 241 20.27 5.78 8.25
CA VAL A 241 18.92 5.47 8.78
C VAL A 241 18.93 4.93 10.21
N SER A 242 20.12 4.60 10.72
CA SER A 242 20.32 4.02 12.07
C SER A 242 19.75 4.85 13.22
N TYR A 243 19.55 6.16 13.02
CA TYR A 243 18.98 7.07 14.02
C TYR A 243 17.49 6.82 14.27
N TYR A 244 16.77 6.23 13.32
CA TYR A 244 15.32 5.96 13.42
C TYR A 244 14.93 4.51 13.12
N TYR A 245 15.76 3.74 12.42
CA TYR A 245 15.51 2.33 12.12
C TYR A 245 16.75 1.49 12.39
N GLN A 246 16.61 0.50 13.28
CA GLN A 246 17.65 -0.45 13.63
C GLN A 246 17.09 -1.85 13.39
N SER A 247 17.90 -2.73 12.80
CA SER A 247 17.53 -4.11 12.52
C SER A 247 18.73 -5.00 12.78
N ASP A 248 18.52 -6.12 13.48
CA ASP A 248 19.55 -7.13 13.70
C ASP A 248 20.06 -7.71 12.37
N SER A 249 19.14 -7.84 11.39
CA SER A 249 19.45 -8.30 10.04
C SER A 249 20.25 -7.30 9.21
N PHE A 250 20.30 -6.03 9.63
CA PHE A 250 20.92 -4.92 8.90
C PHE A 250 22.20 -4.38 9.55
N SER A 251 22.40 -4.62 10.85
CA SER A 251 23.54 -4.11 11.64
C SER A 251 24.84 -4.89 11.44
N GLY A 252 24.78 -6.11 10.86
CA GLY A 252 25.91 -7.05 10.73
C GLY A 252 26.77 -6.93 9.46
N GLY A 253 26.75 -5.81 8.74
CA GLY A 253 27.50 -5.66 7.47
C GLY A 253 26.85 -6.37 6.27
N SER A 254 25.61 -6.82 6.42
CA SER A 254 24.76 -7.37 5.37
C SER A 254 24.39 -6.31 4.33
N SER A 255 24.29 -6.75 3.07
CA SER A 255 23.82 -5.94 1.95
C SER A 255 22.45 -5.30 2.26
N PHE A 256 22.18 -4.14 1.66
CA PHE A 256 20.88 -3.46 1.75
C PHE A 256 19.69 -4.36 1.37
N THR A 257 19.93 -5.45 0.64
CA THR A 257 18.93 -6.51 0.41
C THR A 257 18.21 -6.93 1.69
N GLY A 258 18.95 -7.18 2.80
CA GLY A 258 18.35 -7.57 4.08
C GLY A 258 17.49 -6.48 4.71
N PHE A 259 17.81 -5.20 4.45
CA PHE A 259 16.96 -4.09 4.85
C PHE A 259 15.65 -4.06 4.05
N GLY A 260 15.72 -4.20 2.73
CA GLY A 260 14.51 -4.25 1.89
C GLY A 260 13.57 -5.41 2.26
N ASP A 261 14.14 -6.54 2.68
CA ASP A 261 13.37 -7.68 3.17
C ASP A 261 12.76 -7.37 4.56
N SER A 262 13.51 -6.74 5.48
CA SER A 262 12.96 -6.28 6.77
C SER A 262 11.78 -5.30 6.61
N LEU A 263 11.81 -4.43 5.60
CA LEU A 263 10.70 -3.52 5.33
C LEU A 263 9.46 -4.23 4.77
N SER A 264 9.69 -5.26 3.95
CA SER A 264 8.61 -6.12 3.44
C SER A 264 7.98 -6.91 4.59
N ASP A 265 8.81 -7.42 5.50
CA ASP A 265 8.38 -8.10 6.71
C ASP A 265 7.62 -7.17 7.65
N LEU A 266 8.01 -5.90 7.81
CA LEU A 266 7.26 -4.93 8.61
C LEU A 266 5.82 -4.81 8.10
N SER A 267 5.63 -4.68 6.78
CA SER A 267 4.29 -4.65 6.19
C SER A 267 3.50 -5.93 6.44
N ASN A 268 4.16 -7.10 6.41
CA ASN A 268 3.52 -8.38 6.68
C ASN A 268 3.15 -8.53 8.16
N THR A 269 4.05 -8.15 9.07
CA THR A 269 3.83 -8.16 10.51
C THR A 269 2.70 -7.21 10.90
N VAL A 270 2.64 -6.01 10.30
CA VAL A 270 1.49 -5.08 10.45
C VAL A 270 0.20 -5.72 9.95
N ALA A 271 0.25 -6.46 8.84
CA ALA A 271 -0.92 -7.19 8.32
C ALA A 271 -1.45 -8.18 9.36
N SER A 272 -0.59 -9.05 9.87
CA SER A 272 -0.94 -10.06 10.89
C SER A 272 -1.43 -9.42 12.19
N ALA A 273 -0.75 -8.37 12.66
CA ALA A 273 -1.14 -7.66 13.87
C ALA A 273 -2.49 -6.95 13.75
N SER A 274 -2.91 -6.57 12.53
CA SER A 274 -4.16 -5.84 12.30
C SER A 274 -5.35 -6.74 12.00
N THR A 275 -5.15 -8.04 11.80
CA THR A 275 -6.22 -8.99 11.49
C THR A 275 -6.60 -9.79 12.73
N ALA A 276 -7.84 -9.62 13.21
CA ALA A 276 -8.36 -10.42 14.32
C ALA A 276 -8.33 -11.92 13.95
N PRO A 277 -7.99 -12.82 14.88
CA PRO A 277 -8.15 -14.26 14.67
C PRO A 277 -9.62 -14.54 14.36
N GLY A 278 -9.89 -15.26 13.27
CA GLY A 278 -11.25 -15.54 12.87
C GLY A 278 -12.00 -16.33 13.96
N SER A 279 -13.11 -15.79 14.46
CA SER A 279 -14.10 -16.59 15.17
C SER A 279 -14.79 -17.50 14.15
N SER A 280 -14.43 -18.77 14.11
CA SER A 280 -15.21 -19.78 13.41
C SER A 280 -16.53 -20.00 14.15
N SER A 281 -17.59 -19.28 13.75
CA SER A 281 -18.95 -19.54 14.19
C SER A 281 -19.87 -19.76 12.98
N GLY A 282 -20.16 -21.04 12.70
CA GLY A 282 -21.43 -21.57 12.19
C GLY A 282 -21.94 -21.12 10.81
N GLY A 283 -21.93 -22.06 9.85
CA GLY A 283 -22.75 -22.01 8.63
C GLY A 283 -22.61 -23.31 7.84
N GLY A 284 -23.57 -24.23 7.99
CA GLY A 284 -23.55 -25.56 7.38
C GLY A 284 -23.86 -25.61 5.88
N GLY A 285 -23.61 -26.77 5.29
CA GLY A 285 -24.02 -27.11 3.93
C GLY A 285 -23.33 -28.40 3.47
N GLY A 286 -24.07 -29.51 3.46
CA GLY A 286 -23.55 -30.81 3.04
C GLY A 286 -23.38 -30.96 1.53
N SER A 287 -22.64 -31.99 1.11
CA SER A 287 -23.09 -33.07 0.23
C SER A 287 -21.90 -33.84 -0.37
N SER A 288 -22.16 -35.11 -0.67
CA SER A 288 -21.46 -36.04 -1.59
C SER A 288 -20.00 -36.37 -1.26
N GLY A 289 -19.61 -37.61 -0.99
CA GLY A 289 -20.05 -38.82 -1.66
C GLY A 289 -19.23 -39.02 -2.94
N GLY A 290 -18.26 -39.94 -2.88
CA GLY A 290 -17.34 -40.29 -3.97
C GLY A 290 -15.89 -40.08 -3.51
N GLY A 291 -14.94 -41.01 -3.64
CA GLY A 291 -14.89 -42.29 -4.33
C GLY A 291 -13.42 -42.55 -4.65
N GLY A 292 -12.99 -43.83 -4.65
CA GLY A 292 -11.76 -44.25 -5.33
C GLY A 292 -10.51 -44.44 -4.48
N GLY A 293 -10.30 -45.68 -4.02
CA GLY A 293 -9.00 -46.28 -3.71
C GLY A 293 -9.14 -47.78 -3.96
N GLY A 294 -8.27 -48.50 -4.66
CA GLY A 294 -6.86 -48.28 -4.93
C GLY A 294 -6.06 -49.37 -4.21
N GLY A 295 -5.70 -50.44 -4.92
CA GLY A 295 -4.84 -51.54 -4.44
C GLY A 295 -5.11 -52.78 -5.29
N GLY A 296 -4.17 -53.33 -6.06
CA GLY A 296 -2.74 -53.45 -5.82
C GLY A 296 -2.45 -54.94 -5.91
N GLY A 297 -2.43 -55.48 -7.13
CA GLY A 297 -2.15 -56.89 -7.39
C GLY A 297 -0.64 -57.12 -7.44
N SER A 298 -0.12 -57.84 -6.46
CA SER A 298 1.17 -58.53 -6.52
C SER A 298 0.91 -60.02 -6.70
N GLY A 299 1.55 -60.64 -7.68
CA GLY A 299 1.46 -62.09 -7.84
C GLY A 299 2.35 -62.63 -8.95
N TRP A 300 3.52 -63.12 -8.51
CA TRP A 300 4.38 -64.17 -9.09
C TRP A 300 5.18 -63.84 -10.34
#